data_AF-A0A318DNG8-F1
#
_entry.id   AF-A0A318DNG8-F1
#
_cell.length_a   1.000
_cell.length_b   1.000
_cell.length_c   1.000
_cell.angle_alpha   90.00
_cell.angle_beta   90.00
_cell.angle_gamma   90.00
#
_symmetry.space_group_name_H-M   'P 1'
#
loop_
_entity.id
_entity.type
_entity.pdbx_description
1 polymer ?
#
loop_
_entity_poly.entity_id
_entity_poly.type
_entity_poly.pdbx_seq_one_letter_code
_entity_poly.pdbx_strand_id
1 'polypeptide(L)'
;MSTHLTETRRRRTFAIVSHPDAGKTTLTEKLLLFGGAIQMAGSVKGRKAARHATSDWMALEKERGISVTSSVMQFPYEGRIVNLLDTPGHADFSEDTYRVLTAVDSALMVIDCAKGVEERTIKLMEVCRLRDTPIMTFINKLDREGRSPIELLDEVESVLGIACAPLTWPIGMGKRLKGVYHLLLDEVHVFEQGKNFTRQDSTIFKGLDAPGLEAMIGAEALAELRDELELVQGASHPFDLEQYLAGKLTPVFFGSAVNNFGVQLLLDFFVEHAPHPRSRATLTREVKPEEEALTGFVFKIQANMDPAHRDRIAFMRVCSGTYSAGMKMMQTRTGKDVRIANALTFMASDREIVENAYPGDVIGLHNHGTIGIGDTFTEGEMVSFTGIPNFAPELFRRARLRDPLKMKALQKGLAQLSEEGATQFFRPLMSNDLILGAVGMLQFDVVAYRLKDEYGVDATFEPVTVATARWIHCDDAKKLEEFREKNANNLAIDAAGELVYLAPSRVNLQLAQERSPAVRFSATREHATSVDL
;
A
#
# COMPACT_ATOMS: atom_id res chain seq x y z
N MET A 1 -12.14 16.99 -26.13
CA MET A 1 -12.14 16.20 -24.88
C MET A 1 -12.02 17.21 -23.73
N SER A 2 -12.83 17.14 -22.67
CA SER A 2 -12.75 18.13 -21.58
C SER A 2 -11.38 18.06 -20.89
N THR A 3 -10.94 19.17 -20.29
CA THR A 3 -9.68 19.22 -19.51
C THR A 3 -9.70 18.14 -18.42
N HIS A 4 -10.82 17.98 -17.73
CA HIS A 4 -11.06 16.93 -16.75
C HIS A 4 -10.73 15.52 -17.28
N LEU A 5 -11.37 15.08 -18.38
CA LEU A 5 -11.13 13.75 -18.93
C LEU A 5 -9.70 13.54 -19.42
N THR A 6 -9.10 14.58 -19.99
CA THR A 6 -7.71 14.53 -20.46
C THR A 6 -6.77 14.33 -19.29
N GLU A 7 -6.96 15.09 -18.21
CA GLU A 7 -6.19 14.98 -16.98
C GLU A 7 -6.40 13.62 -16.30
N THR A 8 -7.63 13.13 -16.18
CA THR A 8 -7.95 11.79 -15.65
C THR A 8 -7.18 10.69 -16.36
N ARG A 9 -7.18 10.67 -17.70
CA ARG A 9 -6.49 9.62 -18.47
C ARG A 9 -4.96 9.67 -18.39
N ARG A 10 -4.38 10.80 -17.97
CA ARG A 10 -2.93 10.95 -17.77
C ARG A 10 -2.45 10.36 -16.45
N ARG A 11 -3.31 10.13 -15.46
CA ARG A 11 -2.90 9.61 -14.14
C ARG A 11 -2.59 8.12 -14.19
N ARG A 12 -1.56 7.70 -13.46
CA ARG A 12 -1.26 6.31 -13.12
C ARG A 12 -0.98 6.24 -11.64
N THR A 13 -1.91 5.68 -10.86
CA THR A 13 -1.78 5.61 -9.41
C THR A 13 -1.56 4.18 -8.95
N PHE A 14 -0.42 3.93 -8.33
CA PHE A 14 0.02 2.58 -7.98
C PHE A 14 0.80 2.54 -6.66
N ALA A 15 0.95 1.34 -6.13
CA ALA A 15 1.80 1.05 -4.98
C ALA A 15 2.83 -0.01 -5.35
N ILE A 16 3.98 0.04 -4.68
CA ILE A 16 4.95 -1.05 -4.75
C ILE A 16 4.67 -2.03 -3.62
N VAL A 17 4.56 -3.32 -3.95
CA VAL A 17 4.36 -4.42 -2.99
C VAL A 17 5.56 -5.35 -3.02
N SER A 18 6.13 -5.64 -1.86
CA SER A 18 7.28 -6.54 -1.78
C SER A 18 7.47 -7.08 -0.37
N HIS A 19 8.23 -8.17 -0.26
CA HIS A 19 8.83 -8.54 1.01
C HIS A 19 9.87 -7.49 1.47
N PRO A 20 10.13 -7.35 2.78
CA PRO A 20 11.28 -6.61 3.29
C PRO A 20 12.57 -6.93 2.51
N ASP A 21 13.41 -5.92 2.31
CA ASP A 21 14.70 -6.04 1.61
C ASP A 21 14.68 -6.48 0.14
N ALA A 22 13.52 -6.76 -0.48
CA ALA A 22 13.43 -7.09 -1.92
C ALA A 22 13.91 -5.94 -2.83
N GLY A 23 13.88 -4.70 -2.32
CA GLY A 23 14.46 -3.53 -2.98
C GLY A 23 13.47 -2.43 -3.36
N LYS A 24 12.24 -2.44 -2.81
CA LYS A 24 11.22 -1.39 -2.96
C LYS A 24 11.80 0.03 -2.90
N THR A 25 12.47 0.39 -1.80
CA THR A 25 13.02 1.75 -1.61
C THR A 25 14.04 2.13 -2.68
N THR A 26 14.88 1.17 -3.10
CA THR A 26 15.85 1.39 -4.18
C THR A 26 15.14 1.61 -5.52
N LEU A 27 14.11 0.83 -5.81
CA LEU A 27 13.33 0.97 -7.04
C LEU A 27 12.58 2.31 -7.06
N THR A 28 11.92 2.68 -5.96
CA THR A 28 11.27 3.98 -5.76
C THR A 28 12.23 5.13 -6.07
N GLU A 29 13.45 5.11 -5.53
CA GLU A 29 14.47 6.14 -5.82
C GLU A 29 14.71 6.26 -7.33
N LYS A 30 14.83 5.14 -8.05
CA LYS A 30 15.09 5.16 -9.49
C LYS A 30 13.91 5.68 -10.30
N LEU A 31 12.69 5.28 -9.96
CA LEU A 31 11.48 5.80 -10.60
C LEU A 31 11.38 7.33 -10.46
N LEU A 32 11.72 7.85 -9.27
CA LEU A 32 11.76 9.30 -9.03
C LEU A 32 12.84 10.03 -9.85
N LEU A 33 14.01 9.40 -10.04
CA LEU A 33 15.06 9.96 -10.90
C LEU A 33 14.57 10.08 -12.35
N PHE A 34 13.88 9.07 -12.87
CA PHE A 34 13.28 9.11 -14.22
C PHE A 34 12.21 10.20 -14.34
N GLY A 35 11.46 10.48 -13.27
CA GLY A 35 10.50 11.58 -13.21
C GLY A 35 11.11 12.98 -13.06
N GLY A 36 12.44 13.11 -13.07
CA GLY A 36 13.13 14.38 -12.83
C GLY A 36 13.04 14.87 -11.37
N ALA A 37 12.51 14.05 -10.45
CA ALA A 37 12.36 14.37 -9.03
C ALA A 37 13.68 14.12 -8.25
N ILE A 38 14.76 14.74 -8.71
CA ILE A 38 16.14 14.51 -8.23
C ILE A 38 16.28 14.75 -6.72
N GLN A 39 15.67 15.82 -6.19
CA GLN A 39 15.69 16.11 -4.75
C GLN A 39 14.98 15.02 -3.94
N MET A 40 13.86 14.47 -4.47
CA MET A 40 13.12 13.40 -3.82
C MET A 40 13.89 12.07 -3.84
N ALA A 41 14.54 11.74 -4.97
CA ALA A 41 15.44 10.60 -5.02
C ALA A 41 16.61 10.76 -4.03
N GLY A 42 17.17 11.97 -3.92
CA GLY A 42 18.19 12.32 -2.92
C GLY A 42 17.71 12.16 -1.47
N SER A 43 16.45 12.50 -1.16
CA SER A 43 15.88 12.34 0.19
C SER A 43 15.57 10.87 0.52
N VAL A 44 15.09 10.09 -0.44
CA VAL A 44 14.93 8.62 -0.30
C VAL A 44 16.28 7.94 -0.06
N LYS A 45 17.32 8.33 -0.82
CA LYS A 45 18.70 7.89 -0.60
C LYS A 45 19.26 8.38 0.73
N GLY A 46 18.92 9.60 1.12
CA GLY A 46 19.27 10.22 2.40
C GLY A 46 18.71 9.46 3.60
N ARG A 47 17.48 8.95 3.54
CA ARG A 47 16.94 8.05 4.59
C ARG A 47 17.80 6.80 4.80
N LYS A 48 18.44 6.30 3.72
CA LYS A 48 19.36 5.15 3.77
C LYS A 48 20.76 5.52 4.29
N ALA A 49 21.19 6.78 4.19
CA ALA A 49 22.58 7.21 4.41
C ALA A 49 22.80 8.23 5.55
N ALA A 50 21.79 8.98 5.99
CA ALA A 50 21.96 10.14 6.89
C ALA A 50 22.19 9.74 8.35
N ARG A 51 23.27 10.26 8.96
CA ARG A 51 23.58 10.13 10.40
C ARG A 51 22.81 11.09 11.32
N HIS A 52 22.13 12.12 10.78
CA HIS A 52 21.34 13.08 11.56
C HIS A 52 19.87 13.02 11.15
N ALA A 53 19.00 12.60 12.08
CA ALA A 53 17.55 12.59 11.91
C ALA A 53 16.97 13.94 12.37
N THR A 54 15.99 14.48 11.66
CA THR A 54 15.34 15.76 11.97
C THR A 54 14.26 15.64 13.06
N SER A 55 13.85 14.42 13.41
CA SER A 55 12.96 14.12 14.54
C SER A 55 13.33 12.78 15.19
N ASP A 56 13.04 12.62 16.48
CA ASP A 56 13.34 11.40 17.24
C ASP A 56 12.55 10.16 16.73
N TRP A 57 11.43 10.38 16.04
CA TRP A 57 10.65 9.34 15.34
C TRP A 57 11.40 8.75 14.13
N MET A 58 12.04 9.61 13.32
CA MET A 58 12.93 9.16 12.24
C MET A 58 14.20 8.50 12.80
N ALA A 59 14.59 8.82 14.04
CA ALA A 59 15.69 8.14 14.72
C ALA A 59 15.32 6.70 15.10
N LEU A 60 14.08 6.41 15.51
CA LEU A 60 13.60 5.04 15.75
C LEU A 60 13.47 4.23 14.45
N GLU A 61 12.90 4.81 13.38
CA GLU A 61 12.89 4.18 12.05
C GLU A 61 14.29 3.78 11.60
N LYS A 62 15.27 4.66 11.88
CA LYS A 62 16.67 4.47 11.51
C LYS A 62 17.43 3.52 12.43
N GLU A 63 17.21 3.55 13.75
CA GLU A 63 17.79 2.60 14.70
C GLU A 63 17.34 1.17 14.38
N ARG A 64 16.10 1.02 13.92
CA ARG A 64 15.52 -0.26 13.53
C ARG A 64 15.69 -0.60 12.05
N GLY A 65 16.10 0.35 11.20
CA GLY A 65 16.35 0.15 9.76
C GLY A 65 15.09 -0.11 8.92
N ILE A 66 13.93 0.40 9.34
CA ILE A 66 12.61 0.08 8.78
C ILE A 66 11.85 1.33 8.35
N SER A 67 11.00 1.19 7.33
CA SER A 67 10.03 2.21 6.94
C SER A 67 8.70 1.92 7.63
N VAL A 68 8.24 2.86 8.46
CA VAL A 68 7.05 2.74 9.31
C VAL A 68 5.83 3.44 8.70
N THR A 69 6.03 4.54 7.95
CA THR A 69 4.92 5.26 7.30
C THR A 69 4.94 5.18 5.78
N SER A 70 3.75 5.08 5.19
CA SER A 70 3.57 5.23 3.74
C SER A 70 3.81 6.67 3.31
N SER A 71 4.44 6.88 2.16
CA SER A 71 4.62 8.22 1.57
C SER A 71 3.90 8.28 0.23
N VAL A 72 3.31 9.42 -0.10
CA VAL A 72 2.72 9.66 -1.42
C VAL A 72 3.71 10.50 -2.20
N MET A 73 4.01 10.09 -3.44
CA MET A 73 4.98 10.74 -4.30
C MET A 73 4.38 10.88 -5.69
N GLN A 74 4.31 12.11 -6.18
CA GLN A 74 3.85 12.40 -7.54
C GLN A 74 5.02 12.86 -8.40
N PHE A 75 5.13 12.34 -9.62
CA PHE A 75 6.12 12.78 -10.61
C PHE A 75 5.59 12.62 -12.05
N PRO A 76 5.97 13.52 -12.97
CA PRO A 76 5.63 13.39 -14.38
C PRO A 76 6.56 12.38 -15.07
N TYR A 77 6.04 11.62 -16.04
CA TYR A 77 6.85 10.76 -16.91
C TYR A 77 6.16 10.54 -18.26
N GLU A 78 6.86 10.79 -19.39
CA GLU A 78 6.35 10.59 -20.75
C GLU A 78 4.92 11.15 -20.98
N GLY A 79 4.65 12.35 -20.46
CA GLY A 79 3.33 13.02 -20.57
C GLY A 79 2.25 12.48 -19.62
N ARG A 80 2.53 11.45 -18.82
CA ARG A 80 1.67 10.93 -17.75
C ARG A 80 2.03 11.56 -16.40
N ILE A 81 1.09 11.49 -15.45
CA ILE A 81 1.28 11.88 -14.04
C ILE A 81 1.25 10.59 -13.21
N VAL A 82 2.39 10.25 -12.63
CA VAL A 82 2.55 9.02 -11.87
C VAL A 82 2.41 9.34 -10.39
N ASN A 83 1.44 8.69 -9.73
CA ASN A 83 1.20 8.77 -8.30
C ASN A 83 1.66 7.46 -7.66
N LEU A 84 2.82 7.48 -7.00
CA LEU A 84 3.37 6.34 -6.28
C LEU A 84 3.03 6.45 -4.79
N LEU A 85 2.27 5.49 -4.29
CA LEU A 85 2.02 5.32 -2.87
C LEU A 85 2.99 4.26 -2.31
N ASP A 86 3.96 4.71 -1.54
CA ASP A 86 4.94 3.82 -0.91
C ASP A 86 4.32 3.07 0.25
N THR A 87 4.47 1.74 0.29
CA THR A 87 3.95 0.89 1.36
C THR A 87 5.03 0.63 2.43
N PRO A 88 4.72 0.61 3.73
CA PRO A 88 5.66 0.20 4.77
C PRO A 88 6.19 -1.23 4.54
N GLY A 89 7.51 -1.38 4.43
CA GLY A 89 8.18 -2.63 4.06
C GLY A 89 8.37 -3.64 5.20
N HIS A 90 8.12 -3.28 6.47
CA HIS A 90 8.25 -4.18 7.62
C HIS A 90 6.93 -4.88 7.99
N ALA A 91 6.97 -6.19 8.29
CA ALA A 91 5.80 -7.05 8.47
C ALA A 91 4.81 -6.52 9.52
N ASP A 92 5.33 -5.81 10.51
CA ASP A 92 4.56 -5.25 11.62
C ASP A 92 3.66 -4.04 11.26
N PHE A 93 3.77 -3.45 10.06
CA PHE A 93 2.97 -2.29 9.63
C PHE A 93 2.05 -2.59 8.45
N SER A 94 1.36 -3.72 8.55
CA SER A 94 0.52 -4.27 7.49
C SER A 94 -0.80 -3.52 7.30
N GLU A 95 -1.42 -2.96 8.34
CA GLU A 95 -2.74 -2.29 8.21
C GLU A 95 -2.68 -1.04 7.30
N ASP A 96 -1.69 -0.17 7.53
CA ASP A 96 -1.42 0.99 6.66
C ASP A 96 -1.09 0.56 5.23
N THR A 97 -0.35 -0.54 5.08
CA THR A 97 -0.01 -1.11 3.77
C THR A 97 -1.28 -1.54 3.02
N TYR A 98 -2.19 -2.23 3.70
CA TYR A 98 -3.43 -2.71 3.09
C TYR A 98 -4.37 -1.55 2.74
N ARG A 99 -4.46 -0.53 3.59
CA ARG A 99 -5.24 0.69 3.30
C ARG A 99 -4.68 1.45 2.11
N VAL A 100 -3.36 1.56 1.97
CA VAL A 100 -2.73 2.15 0.77
C VAL A 100 -3.13 1.39 -0.50
N LEU A 101 -3.18 0.06 -0.46
CA LEU A 101 -3.63 -0.74 -1.59
C LEU A 101 -5.10 -0.49 -1.96
N THR A 102 -5.90 0.08 -1.06
CA THR A 102 -7.26 0.51 -1.41
C THR A 102 -7.28 1.77 -2.27
N ALA A 103 -6.24 2.60 -2.25
CA ALA A 103 -6.20 3.90 -2.91
C ALA A 103 -5.56 3.89 -4.30
N VAL A 104 -5.05 2.74 -4.74
CA VAL A 104 -4.36 2.57 -6.01
C VAL A 104 -5.23 1.87 -7.05
N ASP A 105 -4.87 2.01 -8.33
CA ASP A 105 -5.55 1.39 -9.46
C ASP A 105 -4.77 0.17 -9.99
N SER A 106 -3.48 0.05 -9.65
CA SER A 106 -2.60 -1.08 -9.95
C SER A 106 -1.51 -1.23 -8.89
N ALA A 107 -0.76 -2.33 -8.91
CA ALA A 107 0.39 -2.56 -8.06
C ALA A 107 1.63 -3.00 -8.87
N LEU A 108 2.80 -2.69 -8.33
CA LEU A 108 4.10 -3.15 -8.84
C LEU A 108 4.72 -4.08 -7.80
N MET A 109 4.77 -5.37 -8.10
CA MET A 109 5.35 -6.39 -7.24
C MET A 109 6.86 -6.47 -7.46
N VAL A 110 7.64 -6.41 -6.38
CA VAL A 110 9.11 -6.54 -6.45
C VAL A 110 9.53 -7.82 -5.73
N ILE A 111 10.27 -8.66 -6.44
CA ILE A 111 10.76 -9.95 -5.95
C ILE A 111 12.29 -9.95 -5.99
N ASP A 112 12.93 -10.49 -4.96
CA ASP A 112 14.37 -10.72 -4.95
C ASP A 112 14.69 -12.01 -5.73
N CYS A 113 15.49 -11.92 -6.79
CA CYS A 113 15.84 -13.09 -7.62
C CYS A 113 16.53 -14.22 -6.84
N ALA A 114 17.18 -13.92 -5.71
CA ALA A 114 17.84 -14.93 -4.89
C ALA A 114 16.87 -15.68 -3.97
N LYS A 115 15.72 -15.08 -3.64
CA LYS A 115 14.77 -15.64 -2.68
C LYS A 115 13.49 -16.15 -3.33
N GLY A 116 13.01 -15.46 -4.36
CA GLY A 116 11.72 -15.73 -4.97
C GLY A 116 10.55 -15.22 -4.13
N VAL A 117 9.43 -15.92 -4.15
CA VAL A 117 8.20 -15.53 -3.46
C VAL A 117 8.31 -15.77 -1.95
N GLU A 118 8.25 -14.69 -1.17
CA GLU A 118 8.31 -14.75 0.30
C GLU A 118 6.92 -14.52 0.95
N GLU A 119 6.76 -14.90 2.23
CA GLU A 119 5.46 -14.89 2.95
C GLU A 119 4.68 -13.57 2.81
N ARG A 120 5.37 -12.44 2.91
CA ARG A 120 4.72 -11.14 2.78
C ARG A 120 4.23 -10.84 1.36
N THR A 121 4.96 -11.31 0.35
CA THR A 121 4.52 -11.19 -1.05
C THR A 121 3.18 -11.91 -1.24
N ILE A 122 3.02 -13.10 -0.63
CA ILE A 122 1.76 -13.87 -0.63
C ILE A 122 0.63 -13.07 0.04
N LYS A 123 0.86 -12.55 1.25
CA LYS A 123 -0.16 -11.75 1.98
C LYS A 123 -0.59 -10.49 1.21
N LEU A 124 0.36 -9.78 0.59
CA LEU A 124 0.06 -8.58 -0.20
C LEU A 124 -0.68 -8.94 -1.50
N MET A 125 -0.36 -10.08 -2.10
CA MET A 125 -1.08 -10.61 -3.26
C MET A 125 -2.54 -10.93 -2.93
N GLU A 126 -2.81 -11.53 -1.78
CA GLU A 126 -4.19 -11.79 -1.33
C GLU A 126 -5.00 -10.50 -1.23
N VAL A 127 -4.41 -9.43 -0.70
CA VAL A 127 -5.06 -8.11 -0.61
C VAL A 127 -5.29 -7.49 -1.98
N CYS A 128 -4.35 -7.63 -2.92
CA CYS A 128 -4.55 -7.18 -4.30
C CYS A 128 -5.66 -7.97 -5.01
N ARG A 129 -5.77 -9.28 -4.73
CA ARG A 129 -6.79 -10.17 -5.32
C ARG A 129 -8.20 -9.83 -4.86
N LEU A 130 -8.40 -9.29 -3.64
CA LEU A 130 -9.71 -8.84 -3.17
C LEU A 130 -10.35 -7.74 -4.04
N ARG A 131 -9.56 -7.11 -4.93
CA ARG A 131 -9.98 -5.97 -5.75
C ARG A 131 -9.64 -6.14 -7.23
N ASP A 132 -9.24 -7.35 -7.65
CA ASP A 132 -8.75 -7.62 -9.00
C ASP A 132 -7.73 -6.57 -9.47
N THR A 133 -6.85 -6.12 -8.54
CA THR A 133 -5.87 -5.08 -8.81
C THR A 133 -4.83 -5.61 -9.81
N PRO A 134 -4.64 -4.97 -10.98
CA PRO A 134 -3.61 -5.36 -11.94
C PRO A 134 -2.21 -5.26 -11.35
N ILE A 135 -1.38 -6.27 -11.59
CA ILE A 135 -0.03 -6.38 -11.03
C ILE A 135 0.99 -6.50 -12.15
N MET A 136 2.03 -5.66 -12.09
CA MET A 136 3.26 -5.88 -12.86
C MET A 136 4.32 -6.43 -11.91
N THR A 137 5.20 -7.31 -12.39
CA THR A 137 6.23 -7.94 -11.56
C THR A 137 7.62 -7.51 -12.02
N PHE A 138 8.47 -7.13 -11.07
CA PHE A 138 9.87 -6.82 -11.28
C PHE A 138 10.75 -7.74 -10.43
N ILE A 139 11.43 -8.68 -11.10
CA ILE A 139 12.46 -9.54 -10.52
C ILE A 139 13.74 -8.71 -10.41
N ASN A 140 14.07 -8.33 -9.18
CA ASN A 140 15.17 -7.43 -8.86
C ASN A 140 16.42 -8.21 -8.44
N LYS A 141 17.54 -7.48 -8.38
CA LYS A 141 18.87 -7.95 -7.92
C LYS A 141 19.58 -8.93 -8.87
N LEU A 142 19.33 -8.84 -10.17
CA LEU A 142 20.08 -9.61 -11.19
C LEU A 142 21.62 -9.43 -11.09
N ASP A 143 22.10 -8.37 -10.44
CA ASP A 143 23.52 -8.16 -10.12
C ASP A 143 24.09 -9.16 -9.11
N ARG A 144 23.26 -10.05 -8.56
CA ARG A 144 23.62 -11.11 -7.61
C ARG A 144 23.28 -12.47 -8.20
N GLU A 145 23.98 -13.49 -7.72
CA GLU A 145 23.59 -14.88 -7.98
C GLU A 145 22.25 -15.16 -7.30
N GLY A 146 21.37 -15.87 -8.02
CA GLY A 146 20.03 -16.17 -7.54
C GLY A 146 19.49 -17.47 -8.13
N ARG A 147 18.17 -17.60 -8.08
CA ARG A 147 17.45 -18.76 -8.61
C ARG A 147 17.31 -18.66 -10.13
N SER A 148 16.99 -19.78 -10.77
CA SER A 148 16.71 -19.82 -12.21
C SER A 148 15.50 -18.93 -12.54
N PRO A 149 15.56 -18.12 -13.62
CA PRO A 149 14.42 -17.31 -14.08
C PRO A 149 13.15 -18.14 -14.33
N ILE A 150 13.30 -19.35 -14.86
CA ILE A 150 12.18 -20.27 -15.13
C ILE A 150 11.54 -20.72 -13.81
N GLU A 151 12.36 -21.11 -12.82
CA GLU A 151 11.87 -21.49 -11.48
C GLU A 151 11.18 -20.32 -10.77
N LEU A 152 11.66 -19.09 -10.96
CA LEU A 152 11.03 -17.89 -10.40
C LEU A 152 9.65 -17.65 -11.03
N LEU A 153 9.49 -17.84 -12.33
CA LEU A 153 8.17 -17.75 -12.98
C LEU A 153 7.23 -18.83 -12.46
N ASP A 154 7.66 -20.09 -12.40
CA ASP A 154 6.86 -21.21 -11.89
C ASP A 154 6.43 -20.99 -10.43
N GLU A 155 7.32 -20.45 -9.59
CA GLU A 155 6.98 -20.11 -8.21
C GLU A 155 5.96 -18.97 -8.12
N VAL A 156 6.09 -17.94 -8.96
CA VAL A 156 5.08 -16.87 -9.04
C VAL A 156 3.73 -17.43 -9.45
N GLU A 157 3.67 -18.28 -10.48
CA GLU A 157 2.41 -18.86 -10.94
C GLU A 157 1.78 -19.79 -9.90
N SER A 158 2.56 -20.71 -9.35
CA SER A 158 2.07 -21.74 -8.42
C SER A 158 1.70 -21.19 -7.05
N VAL A 159 2.50 -20.27 -6.49
CA VAL A 159 2.30 -19.73 -5.13
C VAL A 159 1.33 -18.54 -5.15
N LEU A 160 1.46 -17.64 -6.13
CA LEU A 160 0.66 -16.43 -6.21
C LEU A 160 -0.59 -16.60 -7.08
N GLY A 161 -0.75 -17.72 -7.79
CA GLY A 161 -1.95 -18.04 -8.55
C GLY A 161 -2.27 -17.01 -9.63
N ILE A 162 -1.24 -16.51 -10.32
CA ILE A 162 -1.33 -15.51 -11.40
C ILE A 162 -0.41 -15.91 -12.55
N ALA A 163 -0.91 -15.85 -13.80
CA ALA A 163 -0.12 -16.23 -14.97
C ALA A 163 1.05 -15.25 -15.20
N CYS A 164 2.23 -15.75 -15.55
CA CYS A 164 3.39 -14.93 -15.87
C CYS A 164 3.50 -14.70 -17.38
N ALA A 165 3.69 -13.44 -17.77
CA ALA A 165 4.04 -13.05 -19.13
C ALA A 165 5.40 -12.34 -19.15
N PRO A 166 6.52 -13.03 -19.43
CA PRO A 166 7.83 -12.41 -19.48
C PRO A 166 7.91 -11.39 -20.62
N LEU A 167 8.22 -10.14 -20.27
CA LEU A 167 8.44 -9.06 -21.24
C LEU A 167 9.92 -8.80 -21.49
N THR A 168 10.72 -8.98 -20.45
CA THR A 168 12.17 -9.02 -20.54
C THR A 168 12.68 -10.34 -20.01
N TRP A 169 13.78 -10.85 -20.54
CA TRP A 169 14.45 -12.07 -20.08
C TRP A 169 15.91 -11.77 -19.73
N PRO A 170 16.44 -12.22 -18.58
CA PRO A 170 17.81 -11.93 -18.20
C PRO A 170 18.82 -12.69 -19.06
N ILE A 171 19.97 -12.07 -19.34
CA ILE A 171 21.11 -12.70 -20.01
C ILE A 171 22.21 -12.86 -18.96
N GLY A 172 22.27 -14.04 -18.35
CA GLY A 172 23.12 -14.31 -17.20
C GLY A 172 22.64 -13.60 -15.92
N MET A 173 23.37 -13.84 -14.83
CA MET A 173 23.11 -13.25 -13.50
C MET A 173 24.40 -13.06 -12.73
N GLY A 174 24.35 -12.30 -11.64
CA GLY A 174 25.51 -12.07 -10.78
C GLY A 174 26.69 -11.49 -11.55
N LYS A 175 27.83 -12.17 -11.48
CA LYS A 175 29.04 -11.75 -12.24
C LYS A 175 28.92 -11.97 -13.75
N ARG A 176 28.01 -12.86 -14.17
CA ARG A 176 27.76 -13.18 -15.58
C ARG A 176 26.69 -12.29 -16.22
N LEU A 177 26.08 -11.36 -15.48
CA LEU A 177 25.03 -10.48 -16.01
C LEU A 177 25.55 -9.69 -17.23
N LYS A 178 24.93 -9.95 -18.40
CA LYS A 178 25.23 -9.28 -19.67
C LYS A 178 24.14 -8.32 -20.12
N GLY A 179 22.91 -8.50 -19.66
CA GLY A 179 21.80 -7.67 -20.10
C GLY A 179 20.44 -8.29 -19.88
N VAL A 180 19.44 -7.77 -20.60
CA VAL A 180 18.12 -8.36 -20.76
C VAL A 180 17.71 -8.34 -22.22
N TYR A 181 16.98 -9.35 -22.67
CA TYR A 181 16.30 -9.38 -23.96
C TYR A 181 14.84 -8.99 -23.80
N HIS A 182 14.36 -8.03 -24.58
CA HIS A 182 12.97 -7.58 -24.57
C HIS A 182 12.17 -8.34 -25.63
N LEU A 183 11.23 -9.19 -25.21
CA LEU A 183 10.52 -10.12 -26.10
C LEU A 183 9.59 -9.39 -27.08
N LEU A 184 8.82 -8.40 -26.64
CA LEU A 184 7.92 -7.65 -27.52
C LEU A 184 8.63 -6.72 -28.50
N LEU A 185 9.72 -6.08 -28.05
CA LEU A 185 10.47 -5.14 -28.87
C LEU A 185 11.52 -5.84 -29.73
N ASP A 186 11.83 -7.12 -29.50
CA ASP A 186 12.93 -7.81 -30.18
C ASP A 186 14.25 -7.01 -30.04
N GLU A 187 14.61 -6.68 -28.81
CA GLU A 187 15.77 -5.83 -28.49
C GLU A 187 16.62 -6.44 -27.36
N VAL A 188 17.94 -6.50 -27.53
CA VAL A 188 18.87 -6.83 -26.44
C VAL A 188 19.40 -5.54 -25.83
N HIS A 189 19.10 -5.34 -24.54
CA HIS A 189 19.58 -4.22 -23.74
C HIS A 189 20.79 -4.67 -22.92
N VAL A 190 21.97 -4.13 -23.21
CA VAL A 190 23.22 -4.58 -22.60
C VAL A 190 23.42 -3.93 -21.22
N PHE A 191 23.89 -4.74 -20.27
CA PHE A 191 24.27 -4.28 -18.95
C PHE A 191 25.73 -3.79 -18.96
N GLU A 192 25.91 -2.48 -18.77
CA GLU A 192 27.21 -1.85 -18.60
C GLU A 192 27.23 -1.09 -17.27
N GLN A 193 28.17 -1.41 -16.38
CA GLN A 193 28.28 -0.73 -15.10
C GLN A 193 28.56 0.76 -15.31
N GLY A 194 27.70 1.62 -14.75
CA GLY A 194 27.83 3.07 -14.83
C GLY A 194 27.30 3.72 -16.12
N LYS A 195 26.73 2.96 -17.06
CA LYS A 195 26.26 3.49 -18.37
C LYS A 195 24.75 3.34 -18.65
N ASN A 196 23.95 3.02 -17.64
CA ASN A 196 22.52 2.71 -17.81
C ASN A 196 21.60 3.69 -17.07
N PHE A 197 21.91 4.99 -17.13
CA PHE A 197 21.07 6.02 -16.51
C PHE A 197 19.88 6.40 -17.37
N THR A 198 20.03 6.37 -18.69
CA THR A 198 18.96 6.62 -19.66
C THR A 198 19.10 5.68 -20.86
N ARG A 199 18.00 5.43 -21.58
CA ARG A 199 17.99 4.64 -22.83
C ARG A 199 18.96 5.19 -23.89
N GLN A 200 19.24 6.49 -23.88
CA GLN A 200 20.20 7.12 -24.81
C GLN A 200 21.65 6.74 -24.52
N ASP A 201 21.95 6.36 -23.27
CA ASP A 201 23.28 5.92 -22.85
C ASP A 201 23.48 4.39 -22.98
N SER A 202 22.38 3.65 -23.16
CA SER A 202 22.38 2.18 -23.21
C SER A 202 22.72 1.64 -24.59
N THR A 203 23.57 0.61 -24.62
CA THR A 203 23.85 -0.17 -25.84
C THR A 203 22.68 -1.13 -26.11
N ILE A 204 22.00 -0.95 -27.24
CA ILE A 204 20.83 -1.74 -27.64
C ILE A 204 21.08 -2.38 -29.01
N PHE A 205 20.84 -3.68 -29.10
CA PHE A 205 20.87 -4.44 -30.37
C PHE A 205 19.46 -4.84 -30.78
N LYS A 206 19.15 -4.76 -32.08
CA LYS A 206 17.84 -5.16 -32.63
C LYS A 206 17.90 -6.63 -33.07
N GLY A 207 17.22 -7.49 -32.32
CA GLY A 207 17.16 -8.93 -32.54
C GLY A 207 18.39 -9.71 -32.09
N LEU A 208 18.21 -11.02 -31.99
CA LEU A 208 19.24 -11.98 -31.54
C LEU A 208 20.33 -12.26 -32.58
N ASP A 209 20.13 -11.81 -33.83
CA ASP A 209 21.08 -11.95 -34.95
C ASP A 209 21.77 -10.61 -35.29
N ALA A 210 21.65 -9.61 -34.43
CA ALA A 210 22.23 -8.29 -34.65
C ALA A 210 23.77 -8.38 -34.81
N PRO A 211 24.36 -7.70 -35.81
CA PRO A 211 25.81 -7.66 -35.98
C PRO A 211 26.51 -7.12 -34.73
N GLY A 212 27.50 -7.86 -34.22
CA GLY A 212 28.29 -7.46 -33.05
C GLY A 212 27.69 -7.85 -31.69
N LEU A 213 26.46 -8.37 -31.65
CA LEU A 213 25.84 -8.82 -30.39
C LEU A 213 26.64 -9.96 -29.76
N GLU A 214 26.97 -11.00 -30.53
CA GLU A 214 27.76 -12.14 -30.05
C GLU A 214 29.11 -11.72 -29.47
N ALA A 215 29.77 -10.74 -30.10
CA ALA A 215 31.03 -10.19 -29.61
C ALA A 215 30.85 -9.41 -28.29
N MET A 216 29.67 -8.81 -28.07
CA MET A 216 29.38 -8.01 -26.88
C MET A 216 28.99 -8.86 -25.67
N ILE A 217 28.08 -9.82 -25.84
CA ILE A 217 27.57 -10.64 -24.72
C ILE A 217 28.28 -12.00 -24.59
N GLY A 218 28.92 -12.47 -25.66
CA GLY A 218 29.60 -13.77 -25.75
C GLY A 218 28.73 -14.85 -26.39
N ALA A 219 29.35 -15.75 -27.15
CA ALA A 219 28.68 -16.84 -27.86
C ALA A 219 27.94 -17.81 -26.93
N GLU A 220 28.52 -18.13 -25.77
CA GLU A 220 27.91 -19.02 -24.77
C GLU A 220 26.62 -18.41 -24.20
N ALA A 221 26.65 -17.13 -23.79
CA ALA A 221 25.48 -16.44 -23.25
C ALA A 221 24.37 -16.25 -24.31
N LEU A 222 24.75 -16.03 -25.58
CA LEU A 222 23.79 -15.95 -26.67
C LEU A 222 23.14 -17.30 -26.98
N ALA A 223 23.89 -18.40 -26.90
CA ALA A 223 23.35 -19.75 -27.05
C ALA A 223 22.40 -20.12 -25.90
N GLU A 224 22.82 -19.89 -24.64
CA GLU A 224 21.98 -20.09 -23.45
C GLU A 224 20.67 -19.31 -23.55
N LEU A 225 20.74 -18.04 -23.96
CA LEU A 225 19.55 -17.21 -24.18
C LEU A 225 18.60 -17.79 -25.24
N ARG A 226 19.13 -18.30 -26.37
CA ARG A 226 18.30 -18.89 -27.43
C ARG A 226 17.56 -20.13 -26.95
N ASP A 227 18.26 -21.01 -26.24
CA ASP A 227 17.69 -22.23 -25.67
C ASP A 227 16.60 -21.91 -24.63
N GLU A 228 16.87 -20.95 -23.73
CA GLU A 228 15.89 -20.51 -22.73
C GLU A 228 14.66 -19.85 -23.37
N LEU A 229 14.85 -19.02 -24.41
CA LEU A 229 13.73 -18.37 -25.09
C LEU A 229 12.84 -19.37 -25.85
N GLU A 230 13.41 -20.43 -26.43
CA GLU A 230 12.62 -21.50 -27.05
C GLU A 230 11.69 -22.17 -26.02
N LEU A 231 12.22 -22.47 -24.82
CA LEU A 231 11.44 -23.03 -23.72
C LEU A 231 10.35 -22.07 -23.23
N VAL A 232 10.72 -20.80 -23.00
CA VAL A 232 9.82 -19.78 -22.45
C VAL A 232 8.71 -19.44 -23.43
N GLN A 233 9.00 -19.31 -24.73
CA GLN A 233 7.98 -19.06 -25.74
C GLN A 233 7.05 -20.25 -25.95
N GLY A 234 7.53 -21.48 -25.70
CA GLY A 234 6.72 -22.69 -25.77
C GLY A 234 5.84 -22.96 -24.54
N ALA A 235 6.25 -22.49 -23.36
CA ALA A 235 5.62 -22.84 -22.09
C ALA A 235 4.97 -21.67 -21.32
N SER A 236 5.38 -20.42 -21.58
CA SER A 236 4.89 -19.24 -20.87
C SER A 236 3.75 -18.54 -21.63
N HIS A 237 3.13 -17.54 -20.98
CA HIS A 237 2.01 -16.81 -21.55
C HIS A 237 2.48 -15.56 -22.31
N PRO A 238 1.95 -15.29 -23.52
CA PRO A 238 2.14 -13.98 -24.13
C PRO A 238 1.43 -12.90 -23.31
N PHE A 239 1.92 -11.66 -23.36
CA PHE A 239 1.24 -10.56 -22.69
C PHE A 239 -0.12 -10.29 -23.33
N ASP A 240 -1.15 -10.26 -22.48
CA ASP A 240 -2.52 -9.91 -22.84
C ASP A 240 -3.01 -8.79 -21.92
N LEU A 241 -3.40 -7.66 -22.53
CA LEU A 241 -3.79 -6.46 -21.80
C LEU A 241 -5.09 -6.67 -21.00
N GLU A 242 -6.05 -7.42 -21.53
CA GLU A 242 -7.32 -7.66 -20.84
C GLU A 242 -7.12 -8.55 -19.61
N GLN A 243 -6.30 -9.60 -19.73
CA GLN A 243 -5.95 -10.47 -18.61
C GLN A 243 -5.13 -9.74 -17.54
N TYR A 244 -4.23 -8.85 -17.95
CA TYR A 244 -3.52 -7.97 -17.01
C TYR A 244 -4.48 -7.05 -16.25
N LEU A 245 -5.37 -6.35 -16.95
CA LEU A 245 -6.35 -5.44 -16.33
C LEU A 245 -7.39 -6.18 -15.47
N ALA A 246 -7.60 -7.47 -15.72
CA ALA A 246 -8.42 -8.36 -14.91
C ALA A 246 -7.66 -8.99 -13.72
N GLY A 247 -6.37 -8.69 -13.53
CA GLY A 247 -5.57 -9.23 -12.42
C GLY A 247 -5.26 -10.73 -12.55
N LYS A 248 -5.37 -11.31 -13.76
CA LYS A 248 -5.16 -12.75 -14.03
C LYS A 248 -3.78 -13.06 -14.60
N LEU A 249 -3.11 -12.04 -15.15
CA LEU A 249 -1.79 -12.14 -15.78
C LEU A 249 -0.91 -10.99 -15.29
N THR A 250 0.36 -11.27 -14.99
CA THR A 250 1.36 -10.26 -14.64
C THR A 250 2.44 -10.19 -15.72
N PRO A 251 2.69 -9.02 -16.35
CA PRO A 251 3.90 -8.82 -17.11
C PRO A 251 5.11 -8.88 -16.18
N VAL A 252 6.14 -9.63 -16.57
CA VAL A 252 7.35 -9.84 -15.76
C VAL A 252 8.55 -9.17 -16.40
N PHE A 253 9.21 -8.33 -15.60
CA PHE A 253 10.44 -7.64 -15.91
C PHE A 253 11.57 -8.16 -15.04
N PHE A 254 12.79 -8.20 -15.56
CA PHE A 254 13.98 -8.54 -14.80
C PHE A 254 14.95 -7.37 -14.83
N GLY A 255 15.67 -7.15 -13.72
CA GLY A 255 16.62 -6.05 -13.66
C GLY A 255 17.39 -5.94 -12.36
N SER A 256 18.10 -4.81 -12.24
CA SER A 256 18.86 -4.44 -11.06
C SER A 256 18.59 -2.99 -10.73
N ALA A 257 17.69 -2.76 -9.77
CA ALA A 257 17.33 -1.41 -9.33
C ALA A 257 18.54 -0.64 -8.76
N VAL A 258 19.48 -1.33 -8.10
CA VAL A 258 20.69 -0.68 -7.56
C VAL A 258 21.57 -0.10 -8.66
N ASN A 259 21.62 -0.77 -9.81
CA ASN A 259 22.36 -0.33 -10.98
C ASN A 259 21.52 0.46 -11.99
N ASN A 260 20.27 0.81 -11.64
CA ASN A 260 19.31 1.46 -12.54
C ASN A 260 19.04 0.70 -13.85
N PHE A 261 19.19 -0.63 -13.84
CA PHE A 261 19.07 -1.46 -15.03
C PHE A 261 17.72 -2.19 -15.09
N GLY A 262 17.06 -2.19 -16.24
CA GLY A 262 15.72 -2.74 -16.44
C GLY A 262 14.57 -1.88 -15.91
N VAL A 263 14.86 -0.87 -15.09
CA VAL A 263 13.85 0.01 -14.47
C VAL A 263 13.14 0.88 -15.50
N GLN A 264 13.87 1.40 -16.49
CA GLN A 264 13.26 2.23 -17.55
C GLN A 264 12.28 1.42 -18.40
N LEU A 265 12.67 0.19 -18.81
CA LEU A 265 11.80 -0.69 -19.60
C LEU A 265 10.48 -0.99 -18.89
N LEU A 266 10.57 -1.24 -17.58
CA LEU A 266 9.41 -1.39 -16.72
C LEU A 266 8.55 -0.12 -16.70
N LEU A 267 9.16 1.05 -16.48
CA LEU A 267 8.44 2.32 -16.34
C LEU A 267 7.78 2.76 -17.65
N ASP A 268 8.47 2.61 -18.78
CA ASP A 268 7.94 2.85 -20.13
C ASP A 268 6.68 2.01 -20.36
N PHE A 269 6.77 0.71 -20.12
CA PHE A 269 5.65 -0.21 -20.26
C PHE A 269 4.51 0.10 -19.28
N PHE A 270 4.86 0.45 -18.03
CA PHE A 270 3.91 0.79 -16.98
C PHE A 270 3.05 2.00 -17.36
N VAL A 271 3.64 3.12 -17.79
CA VAL A 271 2.86 4.33 -18.11
C VAL A 271 1.98 4.17 -19.35
N GLU A 272 2.31 3.21 -20.20
CA GLU A 272 1.51 2.85 -21.37
C GLU A 272 0.31 1.95 -20.99
N HIS A 273 0.56 0.86 -20.26
CA HIS A 273 -0.42 -0.22 -20.07
C HIS A 273 -1.13 -0.23 -18.72
N ALA A 274 -0.54 0.36 -17.68
CA ALA A 274 -1.20 0.42 -16.37
C ALA A 274 -2.52 1.19 -16.46
N PRO A 275 -3.54 0.83 -15.67
CA PRO A 275 -4.83 1.49 -15.72
C PRO A 275 -4.72 2.96 -15.31
N HIS A 276 -5.49 3.80 -16.00
CA HIS A 276 -5.88 5.11 -15.48
C HIS A 276 -6.86 4.92 -14.30
N PRO A 277 -7.28 5.99 -13.60
CA PRO A 277 -8.25 5.89 -12.51
C PRO A 277 -9.44 5.03 -12.92
N ARG A 278 -9.80 4.05 -12.09
CA ARG A 278 -10.92 3.13 -12.33
C ARG A 278 -12.16 3.56 -11.55
N SER A 279 -13.32 3.08 -11.98
CA SER A 279 -14.56 3.20 -11.24
C SER A 279 -14.44 2.58 -9.84
N ARG A 280 -15.21 3.12 -8.89
CA ARG A 280 -15.19 2.65 -7.50
C ARG A 280 -16.59 2.43 -6.97
N ALA A 281 -16.75 1.30 -6.27
CA ALA A 281 -18.00 0.93 -5.62
C ALA A 281 -18.27 1.83 -4.39
N THR A 282 -19.54 2.14 -4.20
CA THR A 282 -20.09 2.77 -2.99
C THR A 282 -21.23 1.91 -2.46
N LEU A 283 -21.81 2.29 -1.32
CA LEU A 283 -22.99 1.61 -0.76
C LEU A 283 -24.24 1.68 -1.66
N THR A 284 -24.32 2.66 -2.56
CA THR A 284 -25.53 2.92 -3.36
C THR A 284 -25.33 2.68 -4.85
N ARG A 285 -24.19 3.09 -5.40
CA ARG A 285 -23.87 2.97 -6.84
C ARG A 285 -22.38 2.87 -7.10
N GLU A 286 -22.01 2.63 -8.35
CA GLU A 286 -20.65 2.81 -8.81
C GLU A 286 -20.41 4.29 -9.18
N VAL A 287 -19.25 4.83 -8.77
CA VAL A 287 -18.79 6.17 -9.14
C VAL A 287 -17.71 6.04 -10.21
N LYS A 288 -17.93 6.73 -11.33
CA LYS A 288 -17.02 6.72 -12.48
C LYS A 288 -16.08 7.93 -12.43
N PRO A 289 -14.80 7.76 -12.82
CA PRO A 289 -13.83 8.84 -12.80
C PRO A 289 -14.10 9.93 -13.84
N GLU A 290 -14.98 9.68 -14.82
CA GLU A 290 -15.42 10.66 -15.81
C GLU A 290 -16.53 11.61 -15.30
N GLU A 291 -17.09 11.37 -14.11
CA GLU A 291 -18.11 12.25 -13.53
C GLU A 291 -17.50 13.61 -13.17
N GLU A 292 -18.21 14.70 -13.47
CA GLU A 292 -17.71 16.08 -13.26
C GLU A 292 -17.74 16.51 -11.78
N ALA A 293 -18.63 15.93 -10.98
CA ALA A 293 -18.75 16.24 -9.55
C ALA A 293 -17.64 15.56 -8.75
N LEU A 294 -17.00 16.31 -7.85
CA LEU A 294 -15.95 15.79 -6.99
C LEU A 294 -16.51 14.71 -6.07
N THR A 295 -15.81 13.58 -6.06
CA THR A 295 -15.91 12.58 -5.01
C THR A 295 -14.52 12.11 -4.59
N GLY A 296 -14.37 11.78 -3.32
CA GLY A 296 -13.14 11.17 -2.82
C GLY A 296 -13.33 10.53 -1.46
N PHE A 297 -12.40 9.67 -1.07
CA PHE A 297 -12.42 9.04 0.24
C PHE A 297 -11.06 9.12 0.91
N VAL A 298 -11.07 9.21 2.24
CA VAL A 298 -9.87 9.20 3.06
C VAL A 298 -9.43 7.77 3.30
N PHE A 299 -8.18 7.46 2.98
CA PHE A 299 -7.63 6.09 3.16
C PHE A 299 -6.52 6.03 4.20
N LYS A 300 -5.94 7.18 4.56
CA LYS A 300 -4.85 7.28 5.52
C LYS A 300 -4.95 8.60 6.28
N ILE A 301 -4.61 8.59 7.56
CA ILE A 301 -4.40 9.79 8.36
C ILE A 301 -3.01 9.71 8.96
N GLN A 302 -2.28 10.82 8.90
CA GLN A 302 -0.98 10.95 9.53
C GLN A 302 -1.01 12.15 10.47
N ALA A 303 -0.70 11.93 11.75
CA ALA A 303 -0.60 12.99 12.73
C ALA A 303 0.83 13.45 12.98
N ASN A 304 0.92 14.55 13.72
CA ASN A 304 2.13 15.06 14.34
C ASN A 304 3.25 15.34 13.32
N MET A 305 2.83 15.82 12.14
CA MET A 305 3.75 16.24 11.08
C MET A 305 4.42 17.59 11.38
N ASP A 306 3.90 18.34 12.35
CA ASP A 306 4.55 19.48 13.01
C ASP A 306 4.39 19.30 14.54
N PRO A 307 5.50 19.10 15.29
CA PRO A 307 5.48 18.95 16.74
C PRO A 307 4.85 20.14 17.49
N ALA A 308 4.91 21.35 16.93
CA ALA A 308 4.41 22.56 17.58
C ALA A 308 2.88 22.69 17.49
N HIS A 309 2.30 22.28 16.36
CA HIS A 309 0.87 22.49 16.07
C HIS A 309 0.02 21.22 16.19
N ARG A 310 0.65 20.04 16.34
CA ARG A 310 -0.03 18.73 16.36
C ARG A 310 -0.96 18.54 15.16
N ASP A 311 -0.53 19.06 14.02
CA ASP A 311 -1.32 19.01 12.79
C ASP A 311 -1.45 17.57 12.28
N ARG A 312 -2.64 17.25 11.77
CA ARG A 312 -2.94 15.97 11.15
C ARG A 312 -3.32 16.20 9.71
N ILE A 313 -2.91 15.29 8.85
CA ILE A 313 -3.27 15.29 7.44
C ILE A 313 -4.00 14.01 7.12
N ALA A 314 -5.23 14.14 6.62
CA ALA A 314 -6.03 13.07 6.05
C ALA A 314 -5.76 12.98 4.55
N PHE A 315 -5.19 11.87 4.10
CA PHE A 315 -4.93 11.60 2.69
C PHE A 315 -6.20 11.10 2.03
N MET A 316 -6.71 11.90 1.11
CA MET A 316 -7.91 11.62 0.34
C MET A 316 -7.53 11.23 -1.09
N ARG A 317 -8.06 10.10 -1.58
CA ARG A 317 -7.98 9.70 -2.97
C ARG A 317 -9.14 10.37 -3.74
N VAL A 318 -8.82 11.15 -4.76
CA VAL A 318 -9.82 11.72 -5.68
C VAL A 318 -10.31 10.63 -6.62
N CYS A 319 -11.63 10.45 -6.70
CA CYS A 319 -12.30 9.36 -7.41
C CYS A 319 -13.03 9.84 -8.67
N SER A 320 -13.65 11.02 -8.61
CA SER A 320 -14.29 11.70 -9.75
C SER A 320 -14.18 13.22 -9.57
N GLY A 321 -14.55 13.96 -10.61
CA GLY A 321 -14.60 15.41 -10.62
C GLY A 321 -13.25 16.09 -10.45
N THR A 322 -13.25 17.35 -10.06
CA THR A 322 -12.02 18.13 -9.89
C THR A 322 -12.06 18.82 -8.54
N TYR A 323 -11.01 18.61 -7.75
CA TYR A 323 -10.79 19.42 -6.57
C TYR A 323 -10.25 20.77 -7.02
N SER A 324 -10.77 21.87 -6.46
CA SER A 324 -10.23 23.22 -6.64
C SER A 324 -10.07 23.90 -5.28
N ALA A 325 -8.96 24.62 -5.10
CA ALA A 325 -8.67 25.32 -3.85
C ALA A 325 -9.81 26.26 -3.41
N GLY A 326 -10.25 26.08 -2.17
CA GLY A 326 -11.31 26.88 -1.57
C GLY A 326 -12.73 26.37 -1.85
N MET A 327 -12.89 25.25 -2.55
CA MET A 327 -14.19 24.65 -2.81
C MET A 327 -14.86 24.15 -1.53
N LYS A 328 -16.18 24.00 -1.61
CA LYS A 328 -17.03 23.49 -0.56
C LYS A 328 -17.30 22.01 -0.83
N MET A 329 -17.03 21.15 0.15
CA MET A 329 -17.20 19.71 0.07
C MET A 329 -18.04 19.23 1.25
N MET A 330 -18.98 18.33 1.02
CA MET A 330 -19.77 17.71 2.07
C MET A 330 -19.07 16.45 2.58
N GLN A 331 -18.84 16.36 3.88
CA GLN A 331 -18.41 15.13 4.54
C GLN A 331 -19.66 14.25 4.78
N THR A 332 -19.81 13.18 4.02
CA THR A 332 -21.07 12.43 3.95
C THR A 332 -21.46 11.80 5.29
N ARG A 333 -20.50 11.28 6.05
CA ARG A 333 -20.73 10.71 7.39
C ARG A 333 -21.37 11.70 8.38
N THR A 334 -20.99 12.97 8.32
CA THR A 334 -21.50 13.99 9.27
C THR A 334 -22.61 14.85 8.67
N GLY A 335 -22.83 14.76 7.35
CA GLY A 335 -23.72 15.65 6.60
C GLY A 335 -23.28 17.12 6.61
N LYS A 336 -22.06 17.42 7.06
CA LYS A 336 -21.58 18.80 7.20
C LYS A 336 -20.75 19.21 5.99
N ASP A 337 -20.99 20.44 5.58
CA ASP A 337 -20.17 21.11 4.59
C ASP A 337 -18.87 21.65 5.20
N VAL A 338 -17.77 21.42 4.52
CA VAL A 338 -16.43 21.86 4.88
C VAL A 338 -15.82 22.60 3.70
N ARG A 339 -15.22 23.76 3.96
CA ARG A 339 -14.47 24.50 2.94
C ARG A 339 -13.00 24.11 3.01
N ILE A 340 -12.45 23.61 1.92
CA ILE A 340 -11.06 23.15 1.85
C ILE A 340 -10.25 24.14 1.02
N ALA A 341 -9.58 25.10 1.70
CA ALA A 341 -8.75 26.11 1.04
C ALA A 341 -7.32 25.63 0.77
N ASN A 342 -6.75 24.90 1.73
CA ASN A 342 -5.33 24.57 1.76
C ASN A 342 -5.14 23.04 1.74
N ALA A 343 -5.66 22.35 0.72
CA ALA A 343 -5.27 20.96 0.52
C ALA A 343 -3.81 20.91 0.05
N LEU A 344 -3.11 19.87 0.49
CA LEU A 344 -1.71 19.66 0.17
C LEU A 344 -1.60 18.64 -0.96
N THR A 345 -0.68 18.88 -1.89
CA THR A 345 -0.14 17.82 -2.75
C THR A 345 1.26 17.44 -2.27
N PHE A 346 1.68 16.23 -2.59
CA PHE A 346 2.97 15.67 -2.20
C PHE A 346 3.83 15.51 -3.45
N MET A 347 4.26 16.65 -3.99
CA MET A 347 5.22 16.74 -5.09
C MET A 347 6.63 16.92 -4.51
N ALA A 348 7.61 16.22 -5.06
CA ALA A 348 9.04 16.47 -4.83
C ALA A 348 9.49 16.73 -3.36
N SER A 349 9.09 15.91 -2.38
CA SER A 349 9.44 16.01 -0.93
C SER A 349 8.97 17.28 -0.19
N ASP A 350 8.41 18.25 -0.91
CA ASP A 350 7.86 19.49 -0.36
C ASP A 350 6.33 19.44 -0.28
N ARG A 351 5.77 20.17 0.69
CA ARG A 351 4.32 20.33 0.83
C ARG A 351 3.91 21.55 0.03
N GLU A 352 3.20 21.33 -1.06
CA GLU A 352 2.66 22.42 -1.87
C GLU A 352 1.16 22.48 -1.71
N ILE A 353 0.61 23.69 -1.66
CA ILE A 353 -0.83 23.88 -1.71
C ILE A 353 -1.27 23.57 -3.13
N VAL A 354 -2.18 22.60 -3.27
CA VAL A 354 -2.67 22.19 -4.57
C VAL A 354 -3.80 23.11 -5.01
N GLU A 355 -3.66 23.71 -6.20
CA GLU A 355 -4.72 24.52 -6.79
C GLU A 355 -5.84 23.64 -7.36
N ASN A 356 -5.47 22.62 -8.12
CA ASN A 356 -6.41 21.68 -8.72
C ASN A 356 -5.89 20.23 -8.63
N ALA A 357 -6.78 19.28 -8.34
CA ALA A 357 -6.46 17.85 -8.36
C ALA A 357 -7.56 17.06 -9.08
N TYR A 358 -7.17 15.98 -9.75
CA TYR A 358 -8.03 15.21 -10.65
C TYR A 358 -8.13 13.76 -10.17
N PRO A 359 -9.05 12.94 -10.72
CA PRO A 359 -9.17 11.54 -10.36
C PRO A 359 -7.82 10.84 -10.56
N GLY A 360 -7.42 10.01 -9.60
CA GLY A 360 -6.05 9.49 -9.56
C GLY A 360 -5.20 10.12 -8.46
N ASP A 361 -5.34 11.43 -8.29
CA ASP A 361 -4.48 12.18 -7.39
C ASP A 361 -4.85 11.91 -5.92
N VAL A 362 -3.86 12.12 -5.06
CA VAL A 362 -4.01 12.03 -3.61
C VAL A 362 -3.72 13.39 -3.02
N ILE A 363 -4.69 13.94 -2.30
CA ILE A 363 -4.58 15.24 -1.64
C ILE A 363 -4.60 15.09 -0.12
N GLY A 364 -3.84 15.92 0.58
CA GLY A 364 -3.79 16.00 2.03
C GLY A 364 -4.75 17.06 2.56
N LEU A 365 -5.77 16.64 3.31
CA LEU A 365 -6.71 17.52 4.00
C LEU A 365 -6.25 17.76 5.43
N HIS A 366 -6.20 19.02 5.87
CA HIS A 366 -5.93 19.35 7.27
C HIS A 366 -7.05 18.78 8.16
N ASN A 367 -6.68 18.05 9.21
CA ASN A 367 -7.60 17.34 10.07
C ASN A 367 -7.47 17.77 11.54
N HIS A 368 -8.53 18.37 12.08
CA HIS A 368 -8.60 18.75 13.49
C HIS A 368 -9.34 17.71 14.35
N GLY A 369 -9.40 16.46 13.89
CA GLY A 369 -10.04 15.32 14.59
C GLY A 369 -11.47 15.07 14.14
N THR A 370 -11.92 15.71 13.06
CA THR A 370 -13.25 15.54 12.49
C THR A 370 -13.27 14.54 11.34
N ILE A 371 -12.13 14.28 10.72
CA ILE A 371 -11.97 13.38 9.58
C ILE A 371 -11.42 12.04 10.07
N GLY A 372 -12.11 10.96 9.73
CA GLY A 372 -11.71 9.58 9.98
C GLY A 372 -11.33 8.83 8.70
N ILE A 373 -10.72 7.65 8.87
CA ILE A 373 -10.46 6.73 7.76
C ILE A 373 -11.79 6.25 7.18
N GLY A 374 -11.88 6.20 5.85
CA GLY A 374 -13.07 5.87 5.09
C GLY A 374 -14.08 7.00 4.92
N ASP A 375 -13.84 8.17 5.52
CA ASP A 375 -14.71 9.32 5.29
C ASP A 375 -14.75 9.69 3.81
N THR A 376 -15.97 9.81 3.30
CA THR A 376 -16.24 10.20 1.91
C THR A 376 -16.58 11.69 1.86
N PHE A 377 -16.03 12.37 0.86
CA PHE A 377 -16.31 13.77 0.57
C PHE A 377 -16.88 13.91 -0.83
N THR A 378 -17.92 14.72 -0.98
CA THR A 378 -18.64 14.94 -2.25
C THR A 378 -19.04 16.41 -2.43
N GLU A 379 -19.65 16.75 -3.56
CA GLU A 379 -20.32 18.05 -3.77
C GLU A 379 -21.81 18.07 -3.34
N GLY A 380 -22.20 17.19 -2.41
CA GLY A 380 -23.56 17.16 -1.85
C GLY A 380 -24.30 15.84 -2.02
N GLU A 381 -23.75 14.91 -2.81
CA GLU A 381 -24.30 13.55 -2.91
C GLU A 381 -23.99 12.73 -1.64
N MET A 382 -25.00 12.09 -1.07
CA MET A 382 -24.86 11.20 0.09
C MET A 382 -24.43 9.80 -0.36
N VAL A 383 -23.13 9.65 -0.62
CA VAL A 383 -22.50 8.36 -0.94
C VAL A 383 -21.35 8.04 0.04
N SER A 384 -21.09 6.75 0.22
CA SER A 384 -19.96 6.27 1.02
C SER A 384 -19.23 5.18 0.24
N PHE A 385 -17.94 5.39 -0.02
CA PHE A 385 -17.11 4.39 -0.68
C PHE A 385 -16.94 3.14 0.18
N THR A 386 -17.02 1.97 -0.46
CA THR A 386 -16.88 0.67 0.21
C THR A 386 -15.47 0.11 0.09
N GLY A 387 -15.22 -1.02 0.76
CA GLY A 387 -14.00 -1.78 0.60
C GLY A 387 -12.77 -1.23 1.31
N ILE A 388 -12.89 -0.27 2.24
CA ILE A 388 -11.80 0.16 3.13
C ILE A 388 -11.94 -0.65 4.43
N PRO A 389 -11.18 -1.75 4.60
CA PRO A 389 -11.37 -2.64 5.72
C PRO A 389 -10.53 -2.21 6.92
N ASN A 390 -11.05 -2.47 8.12
CA ASN A 390 -10.20 -2.78 9.28
C ASN A 390 -10.04 -4.28 9.37
N PHE A 391 -8.82 -4.73 9.64
CA PHE A 391 -8.51 -6.15 9.79
C PHE A 391 -8.53 -6.52 11.27
N ALA A 392 -9.05 -7.71 11.60
CA ALA A 392 -8.94 -8.23 12.96
C ALA A 392 -7.45 -8.34 13.34
N PRO A 393 -7.02 -7.74 14.47
CA PRO A 393 -5.65 -7.85 14.93
C PRO A 393 -5.25 -9.29 15.22
N GLU A 394 -3.97 -9.60 15.06
CA GLU A 394 -3.39 -10.93 15.36
C GLU A 394 -2.77 -10.97 16.76
N LEU A 395 -2.35 -9.81 17.28
CA LEU A 395 -1.67 -9.66 18.55
C LEU A 395 -2.47 -8.74 19.46
N PHE A 396 -2.58 -9.14 20.72
CA PHE A 396 -3.31 -8.38 21.73
C PHE A 396 -2.43 -8.16 22.96
N ARG A 397 -2.44 -6.93 23.46
CA ARG A 397 -1.78 -6.59 24.72
C ARG A 397 -2.63 -5.65 25.56
N ARG A 398 -2.55 -5.78 26.86
CA ARG A 398 -3.19 -4.87 27.82
C ARG A 398 -2.27 -3.70 28.11
N ALA A 399 -2.80 -2.49 28.02
CA ALA A 399 -2.11 -1.28 28.45
C ALA A 399 -2.07 -1.21 29.99
N ARG A 400 -0.88 -0.97 30.54
CA ARG A 400 -0.66 -0.65 31.95
C ARG A 400 -0.06 0.75 32.06
N LEU A 401 -0.65 1.55 32.94
CA LEU A 401 -0.12 2.85 33.28
C LEU A 401 0.83 2.75 34.45
N ARG A 402 1.96 3.46 34.34
CA ARG A 402 2.83 3.71 35.50
C ARG A 402 2.24 4.74 36.45
N ASP A 403 1.54 5.73 35.90
CA ASP A 403 0.83 6.78 36.66
C ASP A 403 -0.69 6.64 36.46
N PRO A 404 -1.43 6.13 37.47
CA PRO A 404 -2.88 5.96 37.39
C PRO A 404 -3.66 7.27 37.12
N LEU A 405 -3.09 8.44 37.47
CA LEU A 405 -3.76 9.73 37.27
C LEU A 405 -3.87 10.11 35.79
N LYS A 406 -3.10 9.46 34.91
CA LYS A 406 -3.06 9.73 33.47
C LYS A 406 -4.04 8.88 32.65
N MET A 407 -5.01 8.21 33.27
CA MET A 407 -5.99 7.37 32.57
C MET A 407 -6.74 8.10 31.45
N LYS A 408 -7.18 9.34 31.70
CA LYS A 408 -7.85 10.17 30.68
C LYS A 408 -6.93 10.52 29.51
N ALA A 409 -5.65 10.80 29.80
CA ALA A 409 -4.66 11.09 28.77
C ALA A 409 -4.34 9.85 27.94
N LEU A 410 -4.26 8.67 28.56
CA LEU A 410 -4.08 7.39 27.86
C LEU A 410 -5.26 7.08 26.94
N GLN A 411 -6.50 7.21 27.44
CA GLN A 411 -7.69 6.98 26.60
C GLN A 411 -7.72 7.93 25.41
N LYS A 412 -7.43 9.22 25.62
CA LYS A 412 -7.34 10.21 24.54
C LYS A 412 -6.24 9.87 23.54
N GLY A 413 -5.04 9.50 24.02
CA GLY A 413 -3.91 9.13 23.18
C GLY A 413 -4.18 7.88 22.37
N LEU A 414 -4.69 6.82 22.98
CA LEU A 414 -5.06 5.58 22.28
C LEU A 414 -6.19 5.78 21.28
N ALA A 415 -7.20 6.60 21.62
CA ALA A 415 -8.26 6.94 20.68
C ALA A 415 -7.69 7.63 19.43
N GLN A 416 -6.85 8.63 19.63
CA GLN A 416 -6.23 9.37 18.53
C GLN A 416 -5.28 8.49 17.70
N LEU A 417 -4.44 7.68 18.34
CA LEU A 417 -3.56 6.72 17.65
C LEU A 417 -4.35 5.67 16.88
N SER A 418 -5.55 5.32 17.34
CA SER A 418 -6.43 4.39 16.64
C SER A 418 -7.15 5.00 15.46
N GLU A 419 -7.58 6.26 15.57
CA GLU A 419 -8.10 7.04 14.42
C GLU A 419 -7.06 7.14 13.29
N GLU A 420 -5.78 7.23 13.64
CA GLU A 420 -4.67 7.25 12.67
C GLU A 420 -4.41 5.88 12.03
N GLY A 421 -4.92 4.79 12.61
CA GLY A 421 -4.61 3.42 12.17
C GLY A 421 -3.30 2.86 12.72
N ALA A 422 -2.66 3.52 13.69
CA ALA A 422 -1.41 3.01 14.27
C ALA A 422 -1.63 1.73 15.09
N THR A 423 -2.80 1.59 15.70
CA THR A 423 -3.23 0.41 16.46
C THR A 423 -4.75 0.40 16.58
N GLN A 424 -5.36 -0.76 16.83
CA GLN A 424 -6.74 -0.83 17.29
C GLN A 424 -6.76 -0.88 18.81
N PHE A 425 -7.81 -0.36 19.45
CA PHE A 425 -8.01 -0.59 20.88
C PHE A 425 -9.45 -0.97 21.20
N PHE A 426 -9.59 -1.72 22.28
CA PHE A 426 -10.81 -2.33 22.73
C PHE A 426 -10.99 -2.08 24.22
N ARG A 427 -12.23 -1.76 24.61
CA ARG A 427 -12.67 -1.55 25.99
C ARG A 427 -13.60 -2.69 26.38
N PRO A 428 -13.12 -3.69 27.14
CA PRO A 428 -13.98 -4.76 27.65
C PRO A 428 -15.18 -4.20 28.41
N LEU A 429 -16.34 -4.85 28.29
CA LEU A 429 -17.55 -4.41 28.99
C LEU A 429 -17.47 -4.63 30.50
N MET A 430 -16.74 -5.67 30.91
CA MET A 430 -16.65 -6.13 32.30
C MET A 430 -15.38 -5.68 33.03
N SER A 431 -14.52 -4.88 32.40
CA SER A 431 -13.31 -4.36 33.05
C SER A 431 -12.92 -2.97 32.53
N ASN A 432 -12.14 -2.24 33.32
CA ASN A 432 -11.57 -0.95 32.91
C ASN A 432 -10.21 -1.09 32.19
N ASP A 433 -9.80 -2.33 31.89
CA ASP A 433 -8.56 -2.56 31.16
C ASP A 433 -8.70 -2.02 29.73
N LEU A 434 -7.61 -1.52 29.14
CA LEU A 434 -7.57 -1.18 27.72
C LEU A 434 -6.73 -2.23 27.00
N ILE A 435 -7.34 -2.88 26.00
CA ILE A 435 -6.68 -3.91 25.20
C ILE A 435 -6.34 -3.29 23.85
N LEU A 436 -5.07 -3.31 23.48
CA LEU A 436 -4.61 -2.93 22.16
C LEU A 436 -4.55 -4.16 21.27
N GLY A 437 -4.98 -3.99 20.03
CA GLY A 437 -4.79 -4.92 18.94
C GLY A 437 -3.78 -4.36 17.94
N ALA A 438 -2.84 -5.20 17.57
CA ALA A 438 -1.88 -4.94 16.52
C ALA A 438 -1.79 -6.13 15.57
N VAL A 439 -1.34 -5.90 14.34
CA VAL A 439 -0.90 -6.97 13.45
C VAL A 439 0.56 -7.32 13.74
N GLY A 440 1.35 -6.35 14.18
CA GLY A 440 2.78 -6.51 14.44
C GLY A 440 3.21 -6.17 15.87
N MET A 441 4.26 -6.82 16.35
CA MET A 441 4.79 -6.60 17.70
C MET A 441 5.34 -5.19 17.88
N LEU A 442 6.02 -4.66 16.87
CA LEU A 442 6.61 -3.33 16.91
C LEU A 442 5.58 -2.20 17.02
N GLN A 443 4.32 -2.42 16.63
CA GLN A 443 3.28 -1.40 16.80
C GLN A 443 3.08 -1.05 18.28
N PHE A 444 3.23 -2.01 19.20
CA PHE A 444 3.15 -1.73 20.64
C PHE A 444 4.28 -0.81 21.10
N ASP A 445 5.51 -1.01 20.60
CA ASP A 445 6.65 -0.16 20.92
C ASP A 445 6.45 1.27 20.37
N VAL A 446 5.95 1.38 19.13
CA VAL A 446 5.61 2.67 18.51
C VAL A 446 4.52 3.38 19.30
N VAL A 447 3.47 2.67 19.69
CA VAL A 447 2.38 3.26 20.50
C VAL A 447 2.89 3.70 21.87
N ALA A 448 3.73 2.91 22.54
CA ALA A 448 4.30 3.27 23.85
C ALA A 448 5.14 4.55 23.73
N TYR A 449 5.97 4.61 22.70
CA TYR A 449 6.79 5.78 22.41
C TYR A 449 5.94 7.02 22.13
N ARG A 450 4.94 6.92 21.24
CA ARG A 450 4.06 8.05 20.89
C ARG A 450 3.21 8.51 22.07
N LEU A 451 2.71 7.59 22.89
CA LEU A 451 2.00 7.94 24.13
C LEU A 451 2.89 8.76 25.07
N LYS A 452 4.16 8.38 25.20
CA LYS A 452 5.12 9.08 26.05
C LYS A 452 5.48 10.47 25.51
N ASP A 453 5.79 10.55 24.22
CA ASP A 453 6.25 11.78 23.57
C ASP A 453 5.10 12.79 23.37
N GLU A 454 3.99 12.35 22.76
CA GLU A 454 2.91 13.25 22.34
C GLU A 454 1.91 13.55 23.46
N TYR A 455 1.73 12.62 24.39
CA TYR A 455 0.71 12.70 25.45
C TYR A 455 1.30 12.71 26.86
N GLY A 456 2.63 12.57 27.01
CA GLY A 456 3.28 12.50 28.31
C GLY A 456 2.85 11.26 29.12
N VAL A 457 2.39 10.20 28.46
CA VAL A 457 1.85 8.98 29.07
C VAL A 457 2.89 7.87 29.01
N ASP A 458 3.43 7.48 30.17
CA ASP A 458 4.32 6.33 30.30
C ASP A 458 3.47 5.06 30.48
N ALA A 459 3.27 4.32 29.39
CA ALA A 459 2.46 3.10 29.34
C ALA A 459 3.31 1.90 28.88
N THR A 460 3.06 0.73 29.49
CA THR A 460 3.65 -0.55 29.10
C THR A 460 2.56 -1.51 28.61
N PHE A 461 2.94 -2.48 27.78
CA PHE A 461 2.01 -3.42 27.16
C PHE A 461 2.29 -4.86 27.58
N GLU A 462 1.37 -5.44 28.35
CA GLU A 462 1.47 -6.80 28.87
C GLU A 462 0.68 -7.79 28.01
N PRO A 463 1.09 -9.06 27.91
CA PRO A 463 0.28 -10.11 27.30
C PRO A 463 -1.11 -10.22 27.94
N VAL A 464 -2.12 -10.49 27.12
CA VAL A 464 -3.50 -10.74 27.57
C VAL A 464 -4.04 -12.00 26.89
N THR A 465 -4.97 -12.71 27.55
CA THR A 465 -5.59 -13.94 27.03
C THR A 465 -6.62 -13.62 25.96
N VAL A 466 -6.18 -13.09 24.82
CA VAL A 466 -7.00 -12.86 23.62
C VAL A 466 -6.23 -13.38 22.42
N ALA A 467 -6.82 -14.35 21.73
CA ALA A 467 -6.24 -14.96 20.53
C ALA A 467 -6.77 -14.33 19.24
N THR A 468 -8.01 -13.83 19.24
CA THR A 468 -8.58 -13.17 18.05
C THR A 468 -9.78 -12.30 18.41
N ALA A 469 -10.10 -11.34 17.55
CA ALA A 469 -11.25 -10.45 17.68
C ALA A 469 -12.23 -10.60 16.50
N ARG A 470 -13.53 -10.52 16.75
CA ARG A 470 -14.57 -10.51 15.70
C ARG A 470 -15.61 -9.44 15.98
N TRP A 471 -15.95 -8.65 14.96
CA TRP A 471 -17.07 -7.71 15.03
C TRP A 471 -18.39 -8.48 15.00
N ILE A 472 -19.33 -8.03 15.83
CA ILE A 472 -20.58 -8.74 16.10
C ILE A 472 -21.74 -7.99 15.45
N HIS A 473 -22.44 -8.68 14.55
CA HIS A 473 -23.64 -8.17 13.90
C HIS A 473 -24.80 -9.14 14.09
N CYS A 474 -25.98 -8.63 14.42
CA CYS A 474 -27.19 -9.44 14.53
C CYS A 474 -28.40 -8.59 14.18
N ASP A 475 -29.24 -9.07 13.27
CA ASP A 475 -30.44 -8.36 12.82
C ASP A 475 -31.59 -8.47 13.85
N ASP A 476 -31.50 -9.41 14.78
CA ASP A 476 -32.48 -9.65 15.85
C ASP A 476 -31.98 -9.11 17.19
N ALA A 477 -32.57 -7.99 17.63
CA ALA A 477 -32.19 -7.31 18.86
C ALA A 477 -32.31 -8.20 20.12
N LYS A 478 -33.28 -9.12 20.16
CA LYS A 478 -33.45 -10.01 21.33
C LYS A 478 -32.32 -11.03 21.40
N LYS A 479 -31.98 -11.62 20.26
CA LYS A 479 -30.86 -12.59 20.18
C LYS A 479 -29.52 -11.93 20.43
N LEU A 480 -29.34 -10.68 20.00
CA LEU A 480 -28.15 -9.90 20.31
C LEU A 480 -28.01 -9.68 21.82
N GLU A 481 -29.10 -9.34 22.52
CA GLU A 481 -29.05 -9.12 23.96
C GLU A 481 -28.81 -10.42 24.73
N GLU A 482 -29.46 -11.54 24.34
CA GLU A 482 -29.15 -12.86 24.90
C GLU A 482 -27.68 -13.24 24.70
N PHE A 483 -27.11 -12.92 23.53
CA PHE A 483 -25.69 -13.14 23.25
C PHE A 483 -24.81 -12.28 24.15
N ARG A 484 -25.17 -11.01 24.35
CA ARG A 484 -24.47 -10.07 25.23
C ARG A 484 -24.40 -10.57 26.66
N GLU A 485 -25.52 -11.00 27.22
CA GLU A 485 -25.58 -11.52 28.58
C GLU A 485 -24.71 -12.76 28.76
N LYS A 486 -24.81 -13.73 27.85
CA LYS A 486 -24.07 -15.01 27.94
C LYS A 486 -22.56 -14.85 27.75
N ASN A 487 -22.13 -13.83 27.01
CA ASN A 487 -20.75 -13.67 26.58
C ASN A 487 -20.07 -12.40 27.09
N ALA A 488 -20.68 -11.70 28.06
CA ALA A 488 -20.26 -10.37 28.49
C ALA A 488 -18.77 -10.26 28.87
N ASN A 489 -18.18 -11.31 29.43
CA ASN A 489 -16.75 -11.36 29.80
C ASN A 489 -15.80 -11.28 28.60
N ASN A 490 -16.26 -11.70 27.42
CA ASN A 490 -15.49 -11.71 26.18
C ASN A 490 -15.91 -10.57 25.24
N LEU A 491 -16.78 -9.67 25.69
CA LEU A 491 -17.26 -8.55 24.86
C LEU A 491 -16.52 -7.26 25.20
N ALA A 492 -16.25 -6.49 24.16
CA ALA A 492 -15.61 -5.19 24.22
C ALA A 492 -16.25 -4.22 23.23
N ILE A 493 -15.97 -2.94 23.43
CA ILE A 493 -16.30 -1.86 22.50
C ILE A 493 -15.00 -1.34 21.89
N ASP A 494 -14.94 -1.26 20.56
CA ASP A 494 -13.77 -0.71 19.87
C ASP A 494 -13.72 0.83 19.92
N ALA A 495 -12.73 1.41 19.24
CA ALA A 495 -12.56 2.86 19.09
C ALA A 495 -13.79 3.55 18.47
N ALA A 496 -14.48 2.88 17.55
CA ALA A 496 -15.62 3.42 16.81
C ALA A 496 -16.96 3.21 17.52
N GLY A 497 -16.97 2.53 18.68
CA GLY A 497 -18.20 2.24 19.42
C GLY A 497 -18.84 0.90 19.06
N GLU A 498 -18.20 0.10 18.20
CA GLU A 498 -18.74 -1.17 17.71
C GLU A 498 -18.53 -2.31 18.70
N LEU A 499 -19.46 -3.26 18.71
CA LEU A 499 -19.40 -4.43 19.57
C LEU A 499 -18.45 -5.49 19.00
N VAL A 500 -17.48 -5.89 19.81
CA VAL A 500 -16.43 -6.84 19.44
C VAL A 500 -16.38 -8.00 20.43
N TYR A 501 -16.29 -9.21 19.91
CA TYR A 501 -16.00 -10.41 20.68
C TYR A 501 -14.49 -10.70 20.68
N LEU A 502 -13.88 -10.65 21.85
CA LEU A 502 -12.47 -10.96 22.12
C LEU A 502 -12.37 -12.42 22.58
N ALA A 503 -12.04 -13.32 21.64
CA ALA A 503 -11.96 -14.74 21.91
C ALA A 503 -10.61 -15.10 22.55
N PRO A 504 -10.58 -15.80 23.70
CA PRO A 504 -9.34 -16.28 24.31
C PRO A 504 -8.67 -17.42 23.50
N SER A 505 -9.42 -18.13 22.65
CA SER A 505 -8.91 -19.18 21.77
C SER A 505 -9.81 -19.39 20.54
N ARG A 506 -9.28 -20.03 19.50
CA ARG A 506 -10.07 -20.40 18.30
C ARG A 506 -11.22 -21.36 18.63
N VAL A 507 -11.01 -22.30 19.55
CA VAL A 507 -12.05 -23.22 20.03
C VAL A 507 -13.18 -22.48 20.74
N ASN A 508 -12.84 -21.48 21.56
CA ASN A 508 -13.84 -20.64 22.21
C ASN A 508 -14.68 -19.85 21.19
N LEU A 509 -14.03 -19.27 20.17
CA LEU A 509 -14.73 -18.58 19.09
C LEU A 509 -15.72 -19.51 18.37
N GLN A 510 -15.27 -20.71 18.00
CA GLN A 510 -16.11 -21.69 17.30
C GLN A 510 -17.34 -22.08 18.15
N LEU A 511 -17.15 -22.36 19.44
CA LEU A 511 -18.26 -22.67 20.34
C LEU A 511 -19.24 -21.50 20.49
N ALA A 512 -18.76 -20.25 20.51
CA ALA A 512 -19.62 -19.08 20.58
C ALA A 512 -20.48 -18.92 19.31
N GLN A 513 -19.88 -19.19 18.14
CA GLN A 513 -20.56 -19.20 16.83
C GLN A 513 -21.62 -20.30 16.77
N GLU A 514 -21.28 -21.52 17.17
CA GLU A 514 -22.20 -22.67 17.18
C GLU A 514 -23.41 -22.46 18.11
N ARG A 515 -23.18 -21.83 19.28
CA ARG A 515 -24.24 -21.54 20.26
C ARG A 515 -25.14 -20.38 19.86
N SER A 516 -24.68 -19.52 18.95
CA SER A 516 -25.35 -18.26 18.59
C SER A 516 -25.40 -18.10 17.06
N PRO A 517 -26.04 -19.02 16.32
CA PRO A 517 -25.99 -19.05 14.85
C PRO A 517 -26.67 -17.84 14.19
N ALA A 518 -27.52 -17.11 14.93
CA ALA A 518 -28.14 -15.87 14.46
C ALA A 518 -27.20 -14.65 14.55
N VAL A 519 -26.05 -14.79 15.19
CA VAL A 519 -25.05 -13.74 15.36
C VAL A 519 -23.93 -13.94 14.35
N ARG A 520 -23.66 -12.92 13.55
CA ARG A 520 -22.58 -12.91 12.56
C ARG A 520 -21.29 -12.39 13.21
N PHE A 521 -20.19 -13.11 12.98
CA PHE A 521 -18.86 -12.81 13.49
C PHE A 521 -17.94 -12.47 12.31
N SER A 522 -17.60 -11.20 12.14
CA SER A 522 -16.81 -10.72 11.00
C SER A 522 -15.33 -10.51 11.37
N ALA A 523 -14.42 -10.98 10.52
CA ALA A 523 -12.97 -10.79 10.67
C ALA A 523 -12.46 -9.45 10.12
N THR A 524 -13.31 -8.78 9.34
CA THR A 524 -13.10 -7.42 8.85
C THR A 524 -14.33 -6.60 9.16
N ARG A 525 -14.16 -5.29 9.27
CA ARG A 525 -15.28 -4.34 9.18
C ARG A 525 -15.00 -3.31 8.10
N GLU A 526 -16.05 -2.84 7.44
CA GLU A 526 -15.92 -1.64 6.63
C GLU A 526 -15.83 -0.41 7.54
N HIS A 527 -15.00 0.56 7.15
CA HIS A 527 -15.00 1.87 7.80
C HIS A 527 -16.27 2.68 7.50
N ALA A 528 -16.96 2.36 6.39
CA ALA A 528 -18.23 2.96 6.03
C ALA A 528 -19.28 2.60 7.08
N THR A 529 -19.64 3.58 7.89
CA THR A 529 -20.77 3.47 8.82
C THR A 529 -22.05 3.48 8.01
N SER A 530 -22.96 2.57 8.35
CA SER A 530 -24.36 2.63 7.96
C SER A 530 -24.90 4.01 8.30
N VAL A 531 -25.43 4.68 7.28
CA VAL A 531 -26.42 5.73 7.51
C VAL A 531 -27.60 5.00 8.13
N ASP A 532 -27.86 5.22 9.41
CA ASP A 532 -29.18 4.93 9.98
C ASP A 532 -30.19 5.69 9.11
N LEU A 533 -31.04 4.95 8.40
CA LEU A 533 -32.21 5.47 7.69
C LEU A 533 -33.26 5.98 8.67
#